data_AF-A0AAU9V1V1-F1
#
_entry.id   AF-A0AAU9V1V1-F1
#
_cell.length_a   1.000
_cell.length_b   1.000
_cell.length_c   1.000
_cell.angle_alpha   90.00
_cell.angle_beta   90.00
_cell.angle_gamma   90.00
#
_symmetry.space_group_name_H-M   'P 1'
#
loop_
_entity.id
_entity.type
_entity.pdbx_description
1 polymer ?
#
loop_
_entity_poly.entity_id
_entity_poly.type
_entity_poly.pdbx_seq_one_letter_code
_entity_poly.pdbx_strand_id
1 'polypeptide(L)'
;MYTFARQTRRHFFGMTGKKNNLFFWGPPSTGKTMIMKSLVEMHYNYVIITGLQPTSPFNFSSAFNRNAIFMDECKLTDNQFEQWKLIAGRKPMNMDMKYKSQHIVQNCILYTASNQEIGTYLQVASCNEAIQERTIQFNFVMKKDYYKLSPFIWLKYLGNIRKLINNNNNKIQSKQ
;
A
#
# COMPACT_ATOMS: atom_id res chain seq x y z
N MET A 1 -15.90 -7.34 -13.12
CA MET A 1 -15.79 -7.79 -11.72
C MET A 1 -14.46 -8.50 -11.39
N TYR A 2 -13.88 -9.29 -12.30
CA TYR A 2 -12.61 -10.01 -12.08
C TYR A 2 -11.34 -9.15 -11.92
N THR A 3 -11.33 -7.89 -12.38
CA THR A 3 -10.13 -7.03 -12.38
C THR A 3 -9.72 -6.57 -10.99
N PHE A 4 -10.68 -6.12 -10.17
CA PHE A 4 -10.42 -5.66 -8.79
C PHE A 4 -9.80 -6.77 -7.94
N ALA A 5 -10.51 -7.90 -7.77
CA ALA A 5 -10.02 -9.01 -6.95
C ALA A 5 -8.66 -9.56 -7.42
N ARG A 6 -8.45 -9.65 -8.75
CA ARG A 6 -7.17 -10.11 -9.32
C ARG A 6 -6.02 -9.15 -9.01
N GLN A 7 -6.20 -7.84 -9.21
CA GLN A 7 -5.15 -6.86 -8.94
C GLN A 7 -4.85 -6.73 -7.45
N THR A 8 -5.88 -6.71 -6.62
CA THR A 8 -5.76 -6.71 -5.16
C THR A 8 -4.99 -7.94 -4.66
N ARG A 9 -5.31 -9.13 -5.18
CA ARG A 9 -4.56 -10.35 -4.87
C ARG A 9 -3.11 -10.26 -5.31
N ARG A 10 -2.84 -9.81 -6.53
CA ARG A 10 -1.46 -9.65 -7.04
C ARG A 10 -0.68 -8.65 -6.20
N HIS A 11 -1.29 -7.54 -5.82
CA HIS A 11 -0.68 -6.51 -4.97
C HIS A 11 -0.34 -7.08 -3.59
N PHE A 12 -1.29 -7.78 -2.95
CA PHE A 12 -1.10 -8.44 -1.64
C PHE A 12 0.07 -9.44 -1.64
N PHE A 13 0.25 -10.22 -2.71
CA PHE A 13 1.37 -11.16 -2.85
C PHE A 13 2.62 -10.56 -3.50
N GLY A 14 2.62 -9.26 -3.81
CA GLY A 14 3.75 -8.58 -4.41
C GLY A 14 4.07 -8.89 -5.86
N MET A 15 3.09 -9.38 -6.60
CA MET A 15 3.19 -9.79 -8.01
C MET A 15 2.91 -8.64 -9.00
N THR A 16 2.98 -7.40 -8.54
CA THR A 16 2.68 -6.17 -9.31
C THR A 16 3.94 -5.40 -9.72
N GLY A 17 5.13 -5.97 -9.49
CA GLY A 17 6.40 -5.35 -9.84
C GLY A 17 6.61 -4.03 -9.09
N LYS A 18 6.87 -2.95 -9.84
CA LYS A 18 7.06 -1.58 -9.31
C LYS A 18 5.77 -0.98 -8.72
N LYS A 19 4.59 -1.52 -9.05
CA LYS A 19 3.30 -1.01 -8.57
C LYS A 19 2.95 -1.52 -7.18
N ASN A 20 3.59 -0.98 -6.14
CA ASN A 20 3.42 -1.42 -4.76
C ASN A 20 2.42 -0.58 -3.96
N ASN A 21 1.83 0.45 -4.55
CA ASN A 21 0.73 1.22 -3.95
C ASN A 21 -0.63 0.79 -4.51
N LEU A 22 -1.55 0.38 -3.62
CA LEU A 22 -2.96 0.20 -3.96
C LEU A 22 -3.73 1.45 -3.48
N PHE A 23 -4.29 2.19 -4.43
CA PHE A 23 -4.91 3.49 -4.16
C PHE A 23 -6.41 3.46 -4.40
N PHE A 24 -7.18 3.72 -3.35
CA PHE A 24 -8.62 3.91 -3.45
C PHE A 24 -8.94 5.40 -3.41
N TRP A 25 -9.45 5.90 -4.53
CA TRP A 25 -9.75 7.32 -4.74
C TRP A 25 -11.24 7.56 -4.90
N GLY A 26 -11.74 8.68 -4.40
CA GLY A 26 -13.11 9.14 -4.65
C GLY A 26 -13.76 9.89 -3.47
N PRO A 27 -15.00 10.39 -3.61
CA PRO A 27 -15.65 11.24 -2.62
C PRO A 27 -15.78 10.62 -1.23
N PRO A 28 -15.94 11.40 -0.14
CA PRO A 28 -16.16 10.86 1.19
C PRO A 28 -17.40 9.95 1.24
N SER A 29 -17.40 9.00 2.16
CA SER A 29 -18.51 8.06 2.35
C SER A 29 -18.82 7.18 1.12
N THR A 30 -17.79 6.75 0.38
CA THR A 30 -17.88 5.72 -0.67
C THR A 30 -17.27 4.37 -0.27
N GLY A 31 -16.93 4.18 1.01
CA GLY A 31 -16.43 2.90 1.55
C GLY A 31 -14.93 2.63 1.37
N LYS A 32 -14.17 3.56 0.79
CA LYS A 32 -12.72 3.44 0.50
C LYS A 32 -11.91 3.01 1.73
N THR A 33 -11.94 3.82 2.78
CA THR A 33 -11.20 3.58 4.03
C THR A 33 -11.65 2.27 4.68
N MET A 34 -12.95 1.96 4.65
CA MET A 34 -13.48 0.72 5.23
C MET A 34 -12.95 -0.54 4.50
N ILE A 35 -13.03 -0.56 3.16
CA ILE A 35 -12.53 -1.68 2.36
C ILE A 35 -11.02 -1.78 2.51
N MET A 36 -10.30 -0.66 2.43
CA MET A 36 -8.84 -0.66 2.57
C MET A 36 -8.41 -1.16 3.93
N LYS A 37 -9.03 -0.69 5.00
CA LYS A 37 -8.75 -1.13 6.38
C LYS A 37 -8.98 -2.63 6.55
N SER A 38 -10.09 -3.16 6.05
CA SER A 38 -10.36 -4.62 6.11
C SER A 38 -9.29 -5.45 5.39
N LEU A 39 -8.67 -4.89 4.36
CA LEU A 39 -7.62 -5.56 3.60
C LEU A 39 -6.25 -5.44 4.27
N VAL A 40 -5.95 -4.28 4.84
CA VAL A 40 -4.71 -4.04 5.60
C VAL A 40 -4.66 -4.91 6.86
N GLU A 41 -5.81 -5.09 7.53
CA GLU A 41 -5.98 -5.97 8.71
C GLU A 41 -5.69 -7.45 8.42
N MET A 42 -5.54 -7.86 7.15
CA MET A 42 -5.08 -9.20 6.78
C MET A 42 -3.56 -9.39 6.91
N HIS A 43 -2.79 -8.31 7.04
CA HIS A 43 -1.35 -8.37 7.27
C HIS A 43 -1.05 -8.63 8.74
N TYR A 44 -0.01 -9.44 8.99
CA TYR A 44 0.44 -9.76 10.35
C TYR A 44 0.73 -8.50 11.19
N ASN A 45 1.53 -7.59 10.62
CA ASN A 45 1.86 -6.31 11.23
C ASN A 45 1.67 -5.19 10.21
N TYR A 46 0.89 -4.18 10.56
CA TYR A 46 0.71 -2.99 9.73
C TYR A 46 0.79 -1.72 10.57
N VAL A 47 0.97 -0.59 9.91
CA VAL A 47 0.87 0.73 10.52
C VAL A 47 -0.12 1.58 9.73
N ILE A 48 -0.88 2.40 10.43
CA ILE A 48 -1.68 3.46 9.82
C ILE A 48 -0.91 4.76 9.97
N ILE A 49 -0.66 5.44 8.86
CA ILE A 49 -0.05 6.77 8.83
C ILE A 49 -1.16 7.77 8.48
N THR A 50 -1.43 8.66 9.43
CA THR A 50 -2.38 9.77 9.32
C THR A 50 -1.68 11.07 9.67
N GLY A 51 -2.11 12.19 9.10
CA GLY A 51 -1.64 13.51 9.54
C GLY A 51 -0.14 13.73 9.35
N LEU A 52 0.35 13.46 8.13
CA LEU A 52 1.74 13.73 7.74
C LEU A 52 2.13 15.19 8.01
N GLN A 53 3.16 15.40 8.84
CA GLN A 53 3.65 16.74 9.14
C GLN A 53 4.61 17.19 8.03
N PRO A 54 4.36 18.34 7.35
CA PRO A 54 5.16 18.80 6.21
C PRO A 54 6.68 18.90 6.45
N THR A 55 7.05 19.23 7.69
CA THR A 55 8.42 19.55 8.10
C THR A 55 9.16 18.39 8.76
N SER A 56 8.47 17.30 9.10
CA SER A 56 9.08 16.18 9.83
C SER A 56 9.69 15.15 8.86
N PRO A 57 10.98 14.82 8.97
CA PRO A 57 11.58 13.74 8.19
C PRO A 57 11.21 12.33 8.70
N PHE A 58 10.58 12.24 9.88
CA PHE A 58 10.33 10.99 10.60
C PHE A 58 8.92 10.42 10.41
N ASN A 59 8.16 10.93 9.45
CA ASN A 59 6.77 10.52 9.23
C ASN A 59 6.59 9.02 8.91
N PHE A 60 7.61 8.39 8.31
CA PHE A 60 7.60 6.95 8.01
C PHE A 60 8.32 6.09 9.06
N SER A 61 8.82 6.68 10.16
CA SER A 61 9.56 5.92 11.20
C SER A 61 8.75 4.78 11.81
N SER A 62 7.42 4.93 11.90
CA SER A 62 6.48 3.93 12.39
C SER A 62 6.28 2.74 11.45
N ALA A 63 6.77 2.82 10.20
CA ALA A 63 6.79 1.72 9.24
C ALA A 63 7.93 0.72 9.50
N PHE A 64 8.84 1.00 10.45
CA PHE A 64 9.89 0.06 10.81
C PHE A 64 9.30 -1.26 11.31
N ASN A 65 9.80 -2.38 10.78
CA ASN A 65 9.38 -3.74 11.13
C ASN A 65 7.86 -3.96 10.95
N ARG A 66 7.29 -3.41 9.86
CA ARG A 66 5.90 -3.62 9.43
C ARG A 66 5.89 -4.30 8.06
N ASN A 67 4.81 -5.04 7.78
CA ASN A 67 4.61 -5.70 6.49
C ASN A 67 3.71 -4.86 5.57
N ALA A 68 2.89 -3.98 6.15
CA ALA A 68 2.02 -3.09 5.41
C ALA A 68 1.97 -1.69 6.02
N ILE A 69 1.77 -0.71 5.15
CA ILE A 69 1.54 0.69 5.51
C ILE A 69 0.20 1.07 4.91
N PHE A 70 -0.66 1.65 5.73
CA PHE A 70 -1.92 2.24 5.29
C PHE A 70 -1.89 3.75 5.50
N MET A 71 -1.92 4.50 4.41
CA MET A 71 -2.04 5.95 4.42
C MET A 71 -3.52 6.32 4.25
N ASP A 72 -4.15 6.71 5.34
CA ASP A 72 -5.52 7.22 5.35
C ASP A 72 -5.46 8.75 5.26
N GLU A 73 -6.14 9.31 4.26
CA GLU A 73 -6.04 10.74 3.89
C GLU A 73 -4.60 11.17 3.56
N CYS A 74 -4.00 10.49 2.59
CA CYS A 74 -2.65 10.80 2.12
C CYS A 74 -2.52 12.25 1.61
N LYS A 75 -1.71 13.05 2.32
CA LYS A 75 -1.30 14.41 1.96
C LYS A 75 0.22 14.49 1.94
N LEU A 76 0.82 14.15 0.79
CA LEU A 76 2.28 14.15 0.63
C LEU A 76 2.80 15.54 0.32
N THR A 77 3.95 15.88 0.89
CA THR A 77 4.77 17.02 0.49
C THR A 77 6.02 16.54 -0.24
N ASP A 78 6.72 17.45 -0.92
CA ASP A 78 7.93 17.11 -1.69
C ASP A 78 9.00 16.44 -0.82
N ASN A 79 9.14 16.87 0.44
CA ASN A 79 10.06 16.26 1.42
C ASN A 79 9.79 14.76 1.65
N GLN A 80 8.53 14.35 1.59
CA GLN A 80 8.10 12.98 1.84
C GLN A 80 8.01 12.17 0.55
N PHE A 81 7.98 12.84 -0.60
CA PHE A 81 7.71 12.20 -1.88
C PHE A 81 8.82 11.23 -2.30
N GLU A 82 10.08 11.53 -2.01
CA GLU A 82 11.20 10.61 -2.27
C GLU A 82 11.08 9.31 -1.45
N GLN A 83 10.76 9.43 -0.16
CA GLN A 83 10.52 8.29 0.73
C GLN A 83 9.32 7.47 0.25
N TRP A 84 8.22 8.15 -0.11
CA TRP A 84 7.04 7.51 -0.68
C TRP A 84 7.37 6.76 -1.99
N LYS A 85 8.18 7.33 -2.89
CA LYS A 85 8.58 6.68 -4.16
C LYS A 85 9.36 5.39 -3.93
N LEU A 86 10.17 5.30 -2.87
CA LEU A 86 10.90 4.08 -2.51
C LEU A 86 9.92 3.01 -2.04
N ILE A 87 9.04 3.34 -1.09
CA ILE A 87 8.03 2.41 -0.55
C ILE A 87 7.06 1.96 -1.64
N ALA A 88 6.46 2.92 -2.36
CA ALA A 88 5.50 2.66 -3.44
C ALA A 88 6.15 1.94 -4.64
N GLY A 89 7.48 1.97 -4.74
CA GLY A 89 8.28 1.23 -5.73
C GLY A 89 8.83 -0.11 -5.24
N ARG A 90 8.51 -0.54 -4.01
CA ARG A 90 9.05 -1.76 -3.37
C ARG A 90 10.58 -1.76 -3.23
N LYS A 91 11.20 -0.59 -3.13
CA LYS A 91 12.64 -0.43 -2.91
C LYS A 91 12.94 -0.31 -1.42
N PRO A 92 14.11 -0.81 -0.96
CA PRO A 92 14.53 -0.58 0.41
C PRO A 92 14.67 0.93 0.65
N MET A 93 14.19 1.39 1.80
CA MET A 93 14.28 2.78 2.23
C MET A 93 15.09 2.84 3.52
N ASN A 94 16.17 3.62 3.49
CA ASN A 94 16.94 3.92 4.69
C ASN A 94 16.17 4.96 5.51
N MET A 95 15.97 4.67 6.79
CA MET A 95 15.41 5.60 7.75
C MET A 95 16.46 5.99 8.76
N ASP A 96 16.69 7.28 8.85
CA ASP A 96 17.37 7.88 9.97
C ASP A 96 16.35 8.04 11.11
N MET A 97 16.65 7.45 12.26
CA MET A 97 15.88 7.64 13.47
C MET A 97 16.73 8.40 14.48
N LYS A 98 16.13 9.42 15.11
CA LYS A 98 16.82 10.19 16.14
C LYS A 98 17.32 9.24 17.25
N TYR A 99 18.62 9.27 17.54
CA TYR A 99 19.27 8.50 18.60
C TYR A 99 19.21 6.95 18.45
N LYS A 100 19.02 6.41 17.25
CA LYS A 100 19.09 4.96 16.97
C LYS A 100 19.94 4.66 15.73
N SER A 101 20.42 3.42 15.63
CA SER A 101 21.10 2.91 14.43
C SER A 101 20.21 3.03 13.20
N GLN A 102 20.81 3.21 12.01
CA GLN A 102 20.07 3.25 10.76
C GLN A 102 19.21 2.01 10.58
N HIS A 103 17.96 2.23 10.19
CA HIS A 103 16.98 1.17 10.01
C HIS A 103 16.53 1.10 8.55
N ILE A 104 16.46 -0.10 8.00
CA ILE A 104 16.02 -0.33 6.62
C ILE A 104 14.57 -0.80 6.66
N VAL A 105 13.68 -0.05 5.99
CA VAL A 105 12.32 -0.50 5.69
C VAL A 105 12.36 -1.26 4.37
N GLN A 106 12.00 -2.55 4.42
CA GLN A 106 11.94 -3.42 3.25
C GLN A 106 10.65 -4.25 3.28
N ASN A 107 10.24 -4.74 2.11
CA ASN A 107 9.09 -5.64 1.94
C ASN A 107 7.73 -5.12 2.47
N CYS A 108 7.59 -3.81 2.70
CA CYS A 108 6.33 -3.18 3.04
C CYS A 108 5.41 -3.05 1.83
N ILE A 109 4.15 -3.45 1.97
CA ILE A 109 3.10 -3.20 0.98
C ILE A 109 2.38 -1.89 1.32
N LEU A 110 2.18 -1.04 0.32
CA LEU A 110 1.55 0.26 0.53
C LEU A 110 0.08 0.27 0.10
N TYR A 111 -0.75 0.80 0.99
CA TYR A 111 -2.17 1.04 0.79
C TYR A 111 -2.46 2.51 1.00
N THR A 112 -3.21 3.12 0.09
CA THR A 112 -3.58 4.53 0.17
C THR A 112 -5.08 4.69 -0.03
N ALA A 113 -5.75 5.45 0.84
CA ALA A 113 -7.12 5.90 0.63
C ALA A 113 -7.15 7.43 0.72
N SER A 114 -7.74 8.10 -0.27
CA SER A 114 -7.89 9.56 -0.25
C SER A 114 -9.06 10.03 -1.09
N ASN A 115 -9.54 11.23 -0.77
CA ASN A 115 -10.54 11.95 -1.56
C ASN A 115 -9.89 12.80 -2.66
N GLN A 116 -8.60 13.11 -2.53
CA GLN A 116 -7.79 13.87 -3.48
C GLN A 116 -6.76 12.97 -4.13
N GLU A 117 -6.20 13.42 -5.26
CA GLU A 117 -5.09 12.71 -5.90
C GLU A 117 -3.83 12.81 -5.02
N ILE A 118 -2.95 11.80 -5.11
CA ILE A 118 -1.72 11.76 -4.31
C ILE A 118 -0.81 12.96 -4.62
N GLY A 119 -0.84 13.46 -5.86
CA GLY A 119 0.00 14.55 -6.33
C GLY A 119 -0.51 15.96 -6.03
N THR A 120 -1.70 16.13 -5.42
CA THR A 120 -2.34 17.44 -5.28
C THR A 120 -1.49 18.49 -4.54
N TYR A 121 -0.63 18.09 -3.61
CA TYR A 121 0.21 18.99 -2.81
C TYR A 121 1.70 18.95 -3.20
N LEU A 122 2.03 18.26 -4.29
CA LEU A 122 3.41 18.17 -4.78
C LEU A 122 3.68 19.27 -5.80
N GLN A 123 4.85 19.90 -5.72
CA GLN A 123 5.28 20.93 -6.68
C GLN A 123 6.21 20.35 -7.76
N VAL A 124 6.67 19.11 -7.59
CA VAL A 124 7.56 18.43 -8.52
C VAL A 124 6.86 18.12 -9.84
N ALA A 125 7.37 18.66 -10.96
CA ALA A 125 6.77 18.51 -12.29
C ALA A 125 6.58 17.06 -12.77
N SER A 126 7.49 16.14 -12.40
CA SER A 126 7.44 14.72 -12.78
C SER A 126 6.68 13.83 -11.78
N CYS A 127 5.89 14.42 -10.87
CA CYS A 127 5.21 13.66 -9.82
C CYS A 127 4.18 12.65 -10.37
N ASN A 128 3.42 13.03 -11.41
CA ASN A 128 2.33 12.23 -11.93
C ASN A 128 2.83 10.91 -12.55
N GLU A 129 3.88 10.96 -13.36
CA GLU A 129 4.52 9.78 -13.95
C GLU A 129 5.03 8.85 -12.86
N ALA A 130 5.73 9.40 -11.87
CA ALA A 130 6.27 8.63 -10.76
C ALA A 130 5.16 7.95 -9.93
N ILE A 131 4.01 8.62 -9.75
CA ILE A 131 2.84 8.05 -9.06
C ILE A 131 2.21 6.92 -9.88
N GLN A 132 1.99 7.12 -11.18
CA GLN A 132 1.33 6.17 -12.08
C GLN A 132 2.14 4.86 -12.24
N GLU A 133 3.46 4.96 -12.29
CA GLU A 133 4.36 3.80 -12.35
C GLU A 133 4.30 2.90 -11.11
N ARG A 134 3.88 3.46 -9.96
CA ARG A 134 3.92 2.83 -8.64
C ARG A 134 2.55 2.50 -8.07
N THR A 135 1.48 2.97 -8.71
CA THR A 135 0.13 2.92 -8.17
C THR A 135 -0.83 2.10 -9.04
N ILE A 136 -1.66 1.30 -8.37
CA ILE A 136 -2.87 0.69 -8.92
C ILE A 136 -4.05 1.44 -8.33
N GLN A 137 -4.76 2.20 -9.15
CA GLN A 137 -5.86 3.05 -8.70
C GLN A 137 -7.23 2.39 -8.95
N PHE A 138 -8.12 2.51 -7.96
CA PHE A 138 -9.53 2.18 -8.06
C PHE A 138 -10.38 3.37 -7.65
N ASN A 139 -11.37 3.70 -8.49
CA ASN A 139 -12.25 4.85 -8.30
C ASN A 139 -13.56 4.42 -7.64
N PHE A 140 -13.89 5.05 -6.52
CA PHE A 140 -15.09 4.79 -5.72
C PHE A 140 -16.02 6.00 -5.79
N VAL A 141 -17.07 5.91 -6.59
CA VAL A 141 -17.95 7.06 -6.90
C VAL A 141 -19.30 6.96 -6.18
N MET A 142 -19.75 5.75 -5.84
CA MET A 142 -21.12 5.53 -5.34
C MET A 142 -21.16 5.49 -3.82
N LYS A 143 -22.02 6.33 -3.23
CA LYS A 143 -22.43 6.21 -1.83
C LYS A 143 -23.41 5.05 -1.71
N LYS A 144 -23.17 4.15 -0.77
CA LYS A 144 -24.11 3.09 -0.40
C LYS A 144 -24.13 2.98 1.12
N ASP A 145 -25.22 2.50 1.67
CA ASP A 145 -25.20 1.98 3.03
C ASP A 145 -24.43 0.67 3.00
N TYR A 146 -23.34 0.62 3.76
CA TYR A 146 -22.51 -0.57 3.86
C TYR A 146 -22.20 -0.88 5.32
N TYR A 147 -22.24 -2.16 5.63
CA TYR A 147 -21.84 -2.68 6.92
C TYR A 147 -20.33 -2.78 7.01
N LYS A 148 -19.81 -2.74 8.23
CA LYS A 148 -18.39 -2.96 8.51
C LYS A 148 -17.94 -4.28 7.90
N LEU A 149 -16.96 -4.22 7.00
CA LEU A 149 -16.40 -5.41 6.37
C LEU A 149 -15.44 -6.12 7.33
N SER A 150 -15.63 -7.42 7.50
CA SER A 150 -14.69 -8.29 8.21
C SER A 150 -13.46 -8.56 7.32
N PRO A 151 -12.23 -8.56 7.86
CA PRO A 151 -11.03 -8.95 7.12
C PRO A 151 -11.15 -10.35 6.49
N PHE A 152 -11.85 -11.27 7.15
CA PHE A 152 -12.01 -12.65 6.68
C PHE A 152 -12.76 -12.77 5.35
N ILE A 153 -13.46 -11.72 4.90
CA ILE A 153 -14.08 -11.70 3.57
C ILE A 153 -13.06 -11.93 2.46
N TRP A 154 -11.80 -11.53 2.68
CA TRP A 154 -10.72 -11.66 1.71
C TRP A 154 -10.18 -13.08 1.60
N LEU A 155 -10.42 -13.97 2.58
CA LEU A 155 -9.92 -15.35 2.54
C LEU A 155 -10.43 -16.12 1.32
N LYS A 156 -11.66 -15.86 0.88
CA LYS A 156 -12.20 -16.50 -0.34
C LYS A 156 -11.47 -16.04 -1.61
N TYR A 157 -10.98 -14.80 -1.62
CA TYR A 157 -10.35 -14.18 -2.80
C TYR A 157 -8.82 -14.33 -2.81
N LEU A 158 -8.19 -14.39 -1.63
CA LEU A 158 -6.76 -14.64 -1.42
C LEU A 158 -6.46 -16.14 -1.25
N GLY A 159 -7.47 -16.94 -0.91
CA GLY A 159 -7.44 -18.37 -0.66
C GLY A 159 -7.12 -19.19 -1.90
N ASN A 160 -5.83 -19.25 -2.22
CA ASN A 160 -5.17 -20.36 -2.90
C ASN A 160 -3.68 -20.36 -2.50
N ILE A 161 -3.40 -20.07 -1.22
CA ILE A 161 -2.03 -20.06 -0.67
C ILE A 161 -1.38 -21.44 -0.86
N ARG A 162 -2.13 -22.54 -0.69
CA ARG A 162 -1.66 -23.91 -0.97
C ARG A 162 -1.14 -24.12 -2.40
N LYS A 163 -1.77 -23.51 -3.43
CA LYS A 163 -1.30 -23.62 -4.82
C LYS A 163 0.00 -22.82 -5.06
N LEU A 164 0.20 -21.71 -4.35
CA LEU A 164 1.44 -20.91 -4.45
C LEU A 164 2.63 -21.60 -3.77
N ILE A 165 2.40 -22.25 -2.61
CA ILE A 165 3.43 -23.02 -1.90
C ILE A 165 3.83 -24.26 -2.72
N ASN A 166 2.86 -25.02 -3.25
CA ASN A 166 3.15 -26.21 -4.06
C ASN A 166 3.89 -25.87 -5.37
N ASN A 167 3.58 -24.74 -6.01
CA ASN A 167 4.29 -24.29 -7.22
C ASN A 167 5.74 -23.86 -6.96
N ASN A 168 6.04 -23.34 -5.77
CA ASN A 168 7.42 -22.98 -5.40
C ASN A 168 8.25 -24.22 -5.07
N ASN A 169 7.67 -25.24 -4.42
CA ASN A 169 8.36 -26.51 -4.17
C ASN A 169 8.70 -27.25 -5.48
N ASN A 170 7.79 -27.25 -6.46
CA ASN A 170 8.05 -27.86 -7.77
C ASN A 170 9.16 -27.16 -8.57
N LYS A 171 9.34 -25.84 -8.41
CA LYS A 171 10.44 -25.08 -9.04
C LYS A 171 11.81 -25.32 -8.40
N ILE A 172 11.83 -25.75 -7.14
CA ILE A 172 13.08 -26.09 -6.43
C ILE A 172 13.54 -27.50 -6.84
N GLN A 173 12.60 -28.42 -7.09
CA GLN A 173 12.91 -29.78 -7.55
C GLN A 173 13.31 -29.87 -9.03
N SER A 174 12.95 -28.90 -9.87
CA SER A 174 13.36 -28.87 -11.30
C SER A 174 14.71 -28.19 -11.56
N LYS A 175 15.47 -27.88 -10.51
CA LYS A 175 16.81 -27.24 -10.57
C LYS A 175 17.92 -28.09 -9.93
N GLN A 176 17.60 -29.33 -9.58
CA GLN A 176 18.57 -30.39 -9.26
C GLN A 176 18.60 -31.36 -10.44
#